data_AF-A0A358MAZ4-F1
#
_entry.id   AF-A0A358MAZ4-F1
#
_cell.length_a   1.000
_cell.length_b   1.000
_cell.length_c   1.000
_cell.angle_alpha   90.00
_cell.angle_beta   90.00
_cell.angle_gamma   90.00
#
_symmetry.space_group_name_H-M   'P 1'
#
loop_
_entity.id
_entity.type
_entity.pdbx_description
1 polymer ?
#
loop_
_entity_poly.entity_id
_entity_poly.type
_entity_poly.pdbx_seq_one_letter_code
_entity_poly.pdbx_strand_id
1 'polypeptide(L)'
;EGNDRTATSSELDTAYNETDKVFYNVGKDTPLPVLPVGKYHAVILGGESWYDVECEKVEFEVIAKDLITAENGDYTVNLSLLEGVSQNWASHGYPDLISKDLGYNNSWPIGLFDLSGFEAVEVTYATDMGFVAKQESMTLTSCFALMSENVTIGCANQTEYSNADKIIALANCTDASVLNPDAAGWGRGERTAVIDVSESTYQGPIALSHFNSTGNTALVVGIKFIAKEQPADEKTISMEKTTYEVGEPIQISYTGAVRDNSDWLCIYAGADSTYGEPGGPISVQYAYIGGDGTIVFNDPQNQVEGNDRTATSSELDTAYNETDKIFFQVGKDTPLPVLPAGTYHAVILGGESWYNVESDKIVFTVEEKIIGDANGDDVVNGADATLLLQYLAEWDVVVDESNADVNCDGELNGKDATLLLQYLADWDVELGPQTA
;
A
#
# COMPACT_ATOMS: atom_id res chain seq x y z
N GLU A 1 -3.16 -19.82 8.46
CA GLU A 1 -4.16 -20.60 9.23
C GLU A 1 -3.63 -20.84 10.64
N GLY A 2 -4.39 -20.48 11.69
CA GLY A 2 -4.02 -20.77 13.09
C GLY A 2 -3.77 -19.54 13.99
N ASN A 3 -4.63 -18.52 13.98
CA ASN A 3 -4.61 -17.48 15.02
C ASN A 3 -5.43 -17.95 16.23
N ASP A 4 -4.81 -18.71 17.14
CA ASP A 4 -5.41 -19.03 18.43
C ASP A 4 -5.24 -17.83 19.39
N ARG A 5 -6.30 -17.02 19.52
CA ARG A 5 -6.32 -15.78 20.31
C ARG A 5 -7.00 -16.05 21.65
N THR A 6 -6.22 -16.35 22.69
CA THR A 6 -6.74 -16.60 24.05
C THR A 6 -6.07 -15.68 25.09
N ALA A 7 -6.49 -14.42 25.13
CA ALA A 7 -6.24 -13.55 26.28
C ALA A 7 -7.53 -12.83 26.67
N THR A 8 -8.15 -13.29 27.75
CA THR A 8 -9.23 -12.57 28.44
C THR A 8 -8.70 -12.12 29.78
N SER A 9 -8.55 -10.82 30.03
CA SER A 9 -8.68 -10.31 31.39
C SER A 9 -9.03 -8.83 31.45
N SER A 10 -9.88 -8.52 32.42
CA SER A 10 -10.55 -7.27 32.74
C SER A 10 -9.71 -6.36 33.66
N GLU A 11 -8.40 -6.29 33.48
CA GLU A 11 -7.50 -5.54 34.39
C GLU A 11 -6.42 -4.74 33.65
N LEU A 12 -6.81 -3.89 32.69
CA LEU A 12 -5.95 -2.81 32.18
C LEU A 12 -6.54 -1.47 32.60
N ASP A 13 -6.33 -1.14 33.88
CA ASP A 13 -6.45 0.23 34.37
C ASP A 13 -5.06 0.85 34.39
N THR A 14 -4.98 2.09 33.91
CA THR A 14 -3.82 3.00 33.85
C THR A 14 -2.71 2.69 32.84
N ALA A 15 -2.58 3.62 31.88
CA ALA A 15 -1.45 3.83 31.01
C ALA A 15 -0.11 3.73 31.75
N TYR A 16 0.69 2.70 31.44
CA TYR A 16 2.08 2.66 31.84
C TYR A 16 2.93 3.34 30.76
N ASN A 17 3.31 4.58 31.04
CA ASN A 17 4.24 5.36 30.23
C ASN A 17 5.67 5.16 30.76
N GLU A 18 6.49 4.42 30.01
CA GLU A 18 7.92 4.69 29.88
C GLU A 18 8.28 4.71 28.39
N THR A 19 7.90 5.82 27.76
CA THR A 19 8.47 6.46 26.57
C THR A 19 8.56 5.76 25.22
N ASP A 20 8.56 4.42 25.06
CA ASP A 20 8.75 3.81 23.71
C ASP A 20 8.16 2.39 23.53
N LYS A 21 7.16 1.97 24.33
CA LYS A 21 6.58 0.62 24.23
C LYS A 21 5.06 0.67 24.13
N VAL A 22 4.54 0.50 22.92
CA VAL A 22 3.11 0.28 22.66
C VAL A 22 2.85 -1.22 22.64
N PHE A 23 2.01 -1.71 23.55
CA PHE A 23 1.56 -3.10 23.57
C PHE A 23 0.12 -3.14 23.05
N TYR A 24 -0.09 -3.78 21.89
CA TYR A 24 -1.43 -3.99 21.37
C TYR A 24 -1.97 -5.33 21.88
N ASN A 25 -2.85 -5.27 22.88
CA ASN A 25 -3.70 -6.41 23.21
C ASN A 25 -4.98 -6.27 22.39
N VAL A 26 -5.07 -7.03 21.30
CA VAL A 26 -6.22 -6.99 20.40
C VAL A 26 -7.13 -8.16 20.75
N GLY A 27 -8.35 -7.84 21.19
CA GLY A 27 -9.37 -8.84 21.48
C GLY A 27 -9.59 -9.77 20.29
N LYS A 28 -10.10 -10.98 20.54
CA LYS A 28 -10.27 -12.01 19.51
C LYS A 28 -10.98 -11.49 18.25
N ASP A 29 -11.90 -10.54 18.42
CA ASP A 29 -12.79 -10.00 17.40
C ASP A 29 -12.47 -8.55 16.99
N THR A 30 -11.35 -7.97 17.48
CA THR A 30 -10.93 -6.60 17.12
C THR A 30 -9.91 -6.66 15.96
N PRO A 31 -9.99 -5.78 14.95
CA PRO A 31 -8.96 -5.64 13.93
C PRO A 31 -7.60 -5.28 14.54
N LEU A 32 -6.51 -5.79 13.97
CA LEU A 32 -5.16 -5.35 14.36
C LEU A 32 -4.95 -3.92 13.85
N PRO A 33 -4.41 -3.01 14.68
CA PRO A 33 -4.12 -1.65 14.24
C PRO A 33 -3.03 -1.65 13.16
N VAL A 34 -3.17 -0.76 12.20
CA VAL A 34 -2.15 -0.50 11.19
C VAL A 34 -0.97 0.20 11.88
N LEU A 35 0.24 -0.33 11.69
CA LEU A 35 1.44 0.29 12.21
C LEU A 35 1.79 1.53 11.37
N PRO A 36 1.95 2.72 11.95
CA PRO A 36 2.44 3.88 11.22
C PRO A 36 3.90 3.68 10.78
N VAL A 37 4.42 4.56 9.94
CA VAL A 37 5.84 4.54 9.52
C VAL A 37 6.73 4.66 10.76
N GLY A 38 7.71 3.77 10.90
CA GLY A 38 8.58 3.75 12.07
C GLY A 38 9.33 2.44 12.28
N LYS A 39 10.20 2.43 13.30
CA LYS A 39 10.96 1.25 13.72
C LYS A 39 10.21 0.55 14.85
N TYR A 40 9.98 -0.74 14.68
CA TYR A 40 9.20 -1.59 15.56
C TYR A 40 10.00 -2.80 16.01
N HIS A 41 9.52 -3.42 17.08
CA HIS A 41 10.05 -4.67 17.55
C HIS A 41 8.92 -5.65 17.82
N ALA A 42 9.07 -6.88 17.33
CA ALA A 42 8.23 -7.99 17.72
C ALA A 42 8.92 -8.80 18.82
N VAL A 43 8.15 -9.11 19.87
CA VAL A 43 8.56 -9.97 20.99
C VAL A 43 7.41 -10.90 21.37
N ILE A 44 7.75 -12.09 21.86
CA ILE A 44 6.82 -13.01 22.52
C ILE A 44 6.92 -12.71 24.02
N LEU A 45 5.79 -12.40 24.63
CA LEU A 45 5.67 -12.21 26.07
C LEU A 45 5.01 -13.44 26.71
N GLY A 46 5.48 -13.85 27.87
CA GLY A 46 4.93 -14.97 28.66
C GLY A 46 5.96 -15.54 29.62
N GLY A 47 5.56 -16.38 30.58
CA GLY A 47 6.46 -16.91 31.60
C GLY A 47 5.80 -16.98 32.97
N GLU A 48 6.55 -16.65 34.02
CA GLU A 48 5.99 -16.45 35.37
C GLU A 48 5.21 -15.12 35.45
N SER A 49 5.46 -14.21 34.50
CA SER A 49 4.78 -12.93 34.33
C SER A 49 4.46 -12.63 32.85
N TRP A 50 3.43 -11.82 32.61
CA TRP A 50 3.12 -11.27 31.28
C TRP A 50 4.15 -10.26 30.76
N TYR A 51 5.14 -9.88 31.59
CA TYR A 51 6.24 -8.98 31.22
C TYR A 51 7.51 -9.72 30.80
N ASP A 52 7.54 -11.04 30.94
CA ASP A 52 8.72 -11.85 30.63
C ASP A 52 8.82 -12.00 29.10
N VAL A 53 9.98 -11.67 28.53
CA VAL A 53 10.27 -11.81 27.09
C VAL A 53 10.88 -13.18 26.84
N GLU A 54 10.18 -14.04 26.11
CA GLU A 54 10.53 -15.46 25.89
C GLU A 54 11.14 -15.73 24.50
N CYS A 55 11.44 -14.67 23.73
CA CYS A 55 12.05 -14.81 22.42
C CYS A 55 13.18 -13.80 22.18
N GLU A 56 13.96 -14.05 21.13
CA GLU A 56 14.85 -13.02 20.59
C GLU A 56 14.02 -11.88 20.00
N LYS A 57 14.41 -10.64 20.31
CA LYS A 57 13.76 -9.42 19.79
C LYS A 57 13.97 -9.35 18.28
N VAL A 58 12.88 -9.28 17.52
CA VAL A 58 12.95 -9.06 16.07
C VAL A 58 12.67 -7.59 15.80
N GLU A 59 13.63 -6.87 15.25
CA GLU A 59 13.48 -5.46 14.86
C GLU A 59 13.08 -5.36 13.39
N PHE A 60 12.08 -4.54 13.08
CA PHE A 60 11.62 -4.31 11.71
C PHE A 60 11.20 -2.84 11.53
N GLU A 61 11.18 -2.36 10.30
CA GLU A 61 10.82 -0.98 9.98
C GLU A 61 9.62 -0.98 9.02
N VAL A 62 8.58 -0.24 9.39
CA VAL A 62 7.42 0.03 8.53
C VAL A 62 7.71 1.33 7.78
N ILE A 63 7.63 1.29 6.46
CA ILE A 63 7.98 2.40 5.57
C ILE A 63 6.72 2.93 4.87
N ALA A 64 6.68 4.22 4.54
CA ALA A 64 5.53 4.91 3.96
C ALA A 64 5.10 4.33 2.60
N LYS A 65 3.77 4.32 2.35
CA LYS A 65 3.14 4.02 1.05
C LYS A 65 3.67 4.97 -0.06
N ASP A 66 4.12 6.16 0.30
CA ASP A 66 4.67 7.19 -0.61
C ASP A 66 6.08 6.90 -1.14
N LEU A 67 6.71 5.80 -0.70
CA LEU A 67 8.02 5.37 -1.19
C LEU A 67 7.98 4.86 -2.64
N ILE A 68 6.78 4.66 -3.20
CA ILE A 68 6.63 3.94 -4.46
C ILE A 68 5.60 4.62 -5.37
N THR A 69 5.99 4.89 -6.62
CA THR A 69 5.04 5.20 -7.70
C THR A 69 4.78 3.94 -8.50
N ALA A 70 3.52 3.52 -8.56
CA ALA A 70 3.08 2.38 -9.36
C ALA A 70 2.53 2.86 -10.71
N GLU A 71 3.13 2.41 -11.81
CA GLU A 71 2.61 2.63 -13.17
C GLU A 71 2.58 1.28 -13.89
N ASN A 72 1.39 0.84 -14.33
CA ASN A 72 1.20 -0.47 -14.96
C ASN A 72 1.69 -1.67 -14.12
N GLY A 73 1.66 -1.56 -12.79
CA GLY A 73 2.15 -2.58 -11.88
C GLY A 73 3.66 -2.54 -11.61
N ASP A 74 4.44 -1.71 -12.30
CA ASP A 74 5.84 -1.50 -11.98
C ASP A 74 6.01 -0.55 -10.79
N TYR A 75 6.94 -0.84 -9.90
CA TYR A 75 7.16 -0.10 -8.65
C TYR A 75 8.50 0.63 -8.70
N THR A 76 8.47 1.96 -8.75
CA THR A 76 9.69 2.78 -8.70
C THR A 76 9.96 3.26 -7.28
N VAL A 77 11.13 2.94 -6.73
CA VAL A 77 11.52 3.35 -5.37
C VAL A 77 11.93 4.82 -5.35
N ASN A 78 11.26 5.62 -4.54
CA ASN A 78 11.61 6.99 -4.27
C ASN A 78 12.81 7.05 -3.31
N LEU A 79 14.02 7.17 -3.88
CA LEU A 79 15.26 7.19 -3.11
C LEU A 79 15.33 8.35 -2.10
N SER A 80 14.57 9.44 -2.28
CA SER A 80 14.61 10.62 -1.38
C SER A 80 14.16 10.34 0.04
N LEU A 81 13.34 9.29 0.19
CA LEU A 81 12.72 8.90 1.43
C LEU A 81 13.52 7.80 2.16
N LEU A 82 14.60 7.29 1.55
CA LEU A 82 15.47 6.28 2.14
C LEU A 82 16.62 6.90 2.92
N GLU A 83 16.98 6.30 4.07
CA GLU A 83 18.08 6.78 4.90
C GLU A 83 19.45 6.71 4.18
N GLY A 84 20.27 7.73 4.41
CA GLY A 84 21.67 7.76 3.99
C GLY A 84 21.89 7.99 2.49
N VAL A 85 20.90 8.54 1.79
CA VAL A 85 21.07 9.15 0.46
C VAL A 85 21.66 10.55 0.56
N SER A 86 22.25 11.03 -0.54
CA SER A 86 22.82 12.37 -0.61
C SER A 86 22.49 13.03 -1.95
N GLN A 87 22.34 14.36 -1.94
CA GLN A 87 21.97 15.17 -3.10
C GLN A 87 23.14 15.91 -3.75
N ASN A 88 24.39 15.68 -3.32
CA ASN A 88 25.49 16.57 -3.68
C ASN A 88 26.74 15.85 -4.21
N TRP A 89 26.60 15.26 -5.40
CA TRP A 89 27.71 14.73 -6.22
C TRP A 89 27.96 15.62 -7.45
N ALA A 90 27.91 16.95 -7.27
CA ALA A 90 28.05 17.92 -8.35
C ALA A 90 29.38 17.80 -9.14
N SER A 91 30.47 17.33 -8.50
CA SER A 91 31.76 17.05 -9.17
C SER A 91 31.73 15.81 -10.09
N HIS A 92 30.65 15.02 -10.04
CA HIS A 92 30.50 13.75 -10.75
C HIS A 92 29.43 13.79 -11.85
N GLY A 93 28.82 14.95 -12.13
CA GLY A 93 27.92 15.15 -13.27
C GLY A 93 26.43 15.10 -12.94
N TYR A 94 26.06 14.98 -11.66
CA TYR A 94 24.68 15.06 -11.18
C TYR A 94 24.53 16.14 -10.11
N PRO A 95 24.38 17.42 -10.49
CA PRO A 95 23.81 18.38 -9.57
C PRO A 95 22.35 17.95 -9.31
N ASP A 96 21.98 17.84 -8.04
CA ASP A 96 20.58 17.65 -7.58
C ASP A 96 19.98 16.23 -7.70
N LEU A 97 20.75 15.19 -8.07
CA LEU A 97 20.27 13.81 -8.07
C LEU A 97 20.42 13.14 -6.69
N ILE A 98 19.31 12.57 -6.20
CA ILE A 98 19.28 11.76 -4.98
C ILE A 98 19.86 10.39 -5.28
N SER A 99 20.90 10.00 -4.54
CA SER A 99 21.64 8.77 -4.81
C SER A 99 22.31 8.19 -3.57
N LYS A 100 22.71 6.92 -3.66
CA LYS A 100 23.42 6.18 -2.61
C LYS A 100 24.74 5.61 -3.13
N ASP A 101 25.85 5.98 -2.49
CA ASP A 101 27.14 5.32 -2.75
C ASP A 101 27.21 3.98 -2.02
N LEU A 102 27.26 2.90 -2.79
CA LEU A 102 27.47 1.54 -2.30
C LEU A 102 28.92 1.11 -2.52
N GLY A 103 29.81 1.74 -1.76
CA GLY A 103 31.21 1.38 -1.66
C GLY A 103 31.47 0.00 -1.03
N TYR A 104 32.74 -0.32 -0.79
CA TYR A 104 33.15 -1.62 -0.27
C TYR A 104 32.50 -1.97 1.06
N ASN A 105 32.04 -3.23 1.18
CA ASN A 105 31.41 -3.77 2.38
C ASN A 105 30.19 -2.95 2.85
N ASN A 106 29.45 -2.35 1.94
CA ASN A 106 28.24 -1.60 2.24
C ASN A 106 26.98 -2.39 1.86
N SER A 107 25.91 -2.17 2.61
CA SER A 107 24.56 -2.65 2.35
C SER A 107 23.58 -1.56 2.73
N TRP A 108 22.43 -1.54 2.06
CA TRP A 108 21.46 -0.47 2.21
C TRP A 108 20.05 -1.05 2.32
N PRO A 109 19.38 -0.91 3.47
CA PRO A 109 17.97 -1.27 3.59
C PRO A 109 17.14 -0.47 2.60
N ILE A 110 16.32 -1.15 1.81
CA ILE A 110 15.44 -0.51 0.82
C ILE A 110 13.95 -0.72 1.12
N GLY A 111 13.61 -1.63 2.03
CA GLY A 111 12.26 -1.76 2.59
C GLY A 111 11.73 -3.19 2.68
N LEU A 112 10.45 -3.32 3.03
CA LEU A 112 9.71 -4.58 3.03
C LEU A 112 9.06 -4.79 1.66
N PHE A 113 9.25 -5.97 1.07
CA PHE A 113 8.68 -6.30 -0.25
C PHE A 113 8.14 -7.72 -0.28
N ASP A 114 7.10 -7.92 -1.10
CA ASP A 114 6.68 -9.24 -1.59
C ASP A 114 7.18 -9.38 -3.03
N LEU A 115 8.14 -10.28 -3.26
CA LEU A 115 8.74 -10.50 -4.57
C LEU A 115 7.89 -11.36 -5.51
N SER A 116 6.82 -12.00 -5.02
CA SER A 116 6.02 -12.95 -5.82
C SER A 116 5.35 -12.31 -7.04
N GLY A 117 5.06 -11.01 -6.98
CA GLY A 117 4.47 -10.22 -8.06
C GLY A 117 5.45 -9.66 -9.09
N PHE A 118 6.76 -9.86 -8.94
CA PHE A 118 7.79 -9.21 -9.77
C PHE A 118 8.54 -10.19 -10.66
N GLU A 119 8.85 -9.76 -11.88
CA GLU A 119 9.70 -10.50 -12.82
C GLU A 119 11.17 -10.13 -12.60
N ALA A 120 11.45 -8.84 -12.33
CA ALA A 120 12.80 -8.36 -12.16
C ALA A 120 12.89 -7.18 -11.19
N VAL A 121 14.09 -6.92 -10.68
CA VAL A 121 14.46 -5.66 -10.03
C VAL A 121 15.60 -5.03 -10.82
N GLU A 122 15.33 -3.86 -11.39
CA GLU A 122 16.30 -3.03 -12.08
C GLU A 122 16.98 -2.08 -11.09
N VAL A 123 18.30 -2.20 -10.99
CA VAL A 123 19.14 -1.26 -10.25
C VAL A 123 19.89 -0.41 -11.25
N THR A 124 19.55 0.87 -11.34
CA THR A 124 20.30 1.84 -12.14
C THR A 124 21.42 2.42 -11.27
N TYR A 125 22.64 2.32 -11.76
CA TYR A 125 23.83 2.75 -11.04
C TYR A 125 24.86 3.39 -11.97
N ALA A 126 25.63 4.34 -11.45
CA ALA A 126 26.76 4.97 -12.12
C ALA A 126 28.08 4.49 -11.52
N THR A 127 29.13 4.41 -12.36
CA THR A 127 30.48 4.02 -11.95
C THR A 127 31.54 4.97 -12.51
N ASP A 128 32.76 4.85 -11.99
CA ASP A 128 33.94 5.52 -12.52
C ASP A 128 34.22 5.17 -14.00
N MET A 129 34.85 6.12 -14.71
CA MET A 129 35.35 5.87 -16.06
C MET A 129 36.34 4.69 -16.07
N GLY A 130 36.09 3.72 -16.94
CA GLY A 130 36.94 2.53 -17.06
C GLY A 130 36.59 1.41 -16.07
N PHE A 131 35.44 1.48 -15.40
CA PHE A 131 34.89 0.36 -14.65
C PHE A 131 34.88 -0.92 -15.49
N VAL A 132 35.44 -1.99 -14.92
CA VAL A 132 35.39 -3.35 -15.45
C VAL A 132 34.81 -4.23 -14.36
N ALA A 133 33.69 -4.89 -14.64
CA ALA A 133 32.97 -5.69 -13.64
C ALA A 133 33.78 -6.86 -13.09
N LYS A 134 34.66 -7.45 -13.91
CA LYS A 134 35.58 -8.51 -13.51
C LYS A 134 37.00 -8.19 -13.97
N GLN A 135 37.83 -7.76 -13.03
CA GLN A 135 39.27 -7.58 -13.27
C GLN A 135 40.00 -8.92 -13.20
N GLU A 136 41.19 -9.01 -13.82
CA GLU A 136 42.00 -10.24 -13.86
C GLU A 136 42.36 -10.76 -12.46
N SER A 137 42.51 -9.87 -11.47
CA SER A 137 42.80 -10.22 -10.08
C SER A 137 41.58 -10.72 -9.30
N MET A 138 40.37 -10.61 -9.85
CA MET A 138 39.13 -10.96 -9.16
C MET A 138 38.68 -12.39 -9.48
N THR A 139 38.19 -13.09 -8.46
CA THR A 139 37.61 -14.43 -8.63
C THR A 139 36.15 -14.34 -9.07
N LEU A 140 35.39 -13.45 -8.43
CA LEU A 140 33.97 -13.19 -8.68
C LEU A 140 33.79 -11.94 -9.55
N THR A 141 32.60 -11.80 -10.13
CA THR A 141 32.21 -10.62 -10.91
C THR A 141 31.52 -9.62 -9.98
N SER A 142 31.73 -8.33 -10.20
CA SER A 142 30.96 -7.29 -9.51
C SER A 142 29.46 -7.45 -9.78
N CYS A 143 28.64 -7.34 -8.75
CA CYS A 143 27.21 -7.62 -8.82
C CYS A 143 26.42 -6.81 -7.77
N PHE A 144 25.14 -6.58 -8.05
CA PHE A 144 24.17 -6.18 -7.05
C PHE A 144 23.38 -7.39 -6.59
N ALA A 145 23.11 -7.45 -5.29
CA ALA A 145 22.33 -8.50 -4.67
C ALA A 145 21.23 -7.93 -3.78
N LEU A 146 20.06 -8.55 -3.87
CA LEU A 146 18.99 -8.41 -2.90
C LEU A 146 19.29 -9.36 -1.75
N MET A 147 19.39 -8.81 -0.55
CA MET A 147 19.70 -9.52 0.68
C MET A 147 18.48 -9.54 1.59
N SER A 148 18.23 -10.66 2.27
CA SER A 148 17.13 -10.80 3.24
C SER A 148 17.38 -10.12 4.58
N GLU A 149 18.59 -9.60 4.79
CA GLU A 149 19.01 -8.87 5.98
C GLU A 149 19.97 -7.75 5.55
N ASN A 150 20.11 -6.71 6.38
CA ASN A 150 21.06 -5.61 6.14
C ASN A 150 22.51 -6.03 6.42
N VAL A 151 23.03 -6.94 5.60
CA VAL A 151 24.38 -7.47 5.65
C VAL A 151 25.07 -7.33 4.30
N THR A 152 26.40 -7.25 4.31
CA THR A 152 27.18 -7.13 3.07
C THR A 152 27.35 -8.47 2.35
N ILE A 153 27.30 -8.46 1.02
CA ILE A 153 27.67 -9.59 0.16
C ILE A 153 29.21 -9.74 0.01
N GLY A 154 29.98 -8.78 0.55
CA GLY A 154 31.43 -8.81 0.56
C GLY A 154 32.09 -7.80 -0.41
N CYS A 155 33.35 -8.05 -0.75
CA CYS A 155 34.15 -7.17 -1.62
C CYS A 155 35.13 -7.91 -2.54
N ALA A 156 35.58 -7.20 -3.58
CA ALA A 156 36.36 -7.68 -4.74
C ALA A 156 37.53 -8.66 -4.47
N ASN A 157 38.13 -8.59 -3.28
CA ASN A 157 39.31 -9.37 -2.91
C ASN A 157 38.96 -10.77 -2.37
N GLN A 158 37.67 -11.10 -2.24
CA GLN A 158 37.19 -12.37 -1.73
C GLN A 158 36.97 -13.40 -2.84
N THR A 159 37.13 -14.68 -2.50
CA THR A 159 36.94 -15.81 -3.42
C THR A 159 35.51 -16.34 -3.45
N GLU A 160 34.70 -15.95 -2.47
CA GLU A 160 33.30 -16.34 -2.29
C GLU A 160 32.48 -15.16 -1.73
N TYR A 161 31.17 -15.16 -1.95
CA TYR A 161 30.28 -14.15 -1.39
C TYR A 161 30.14 -14.34 0.12
N SER A 162 30.14 -13.24 0.86
CA SER A 162 29.81 -13.25 2.29
C SER A 162 28.29 -13.37 2.46
N ASN A 163 27.84 -14.02 3.54
CA ASN A 163 26.41 -14.19 3.86
C ASN A 163 25.60 -14.79 2.69
N ALA A 164 26.16 -15.81 2.03
CA ALA A 164 25.57 -16.40 0.83
C ALA A 164 24.16 -16.99 1.07
N ASP A 165 23.86 -17.41 2.30
CA ASP A 165 22.54 -17.89 2.75
C ASP A 165 21.49 -16.78 2.87
N LYS A 166 21.91 -15.51 2.83
CA LYS A 166 21.05 -14.32 2.88
C LYS A 166 20.80 -13.69 1.51
N ILE A 167 21.43 -14.20 0.46
CA ILE A 167 21.22 -13.72 -0.91
C ILE A 167 19.87 -14.25 -1.40
N ILE A 168 18.95 -13.34 -1.74
CA ILE A 168 17.67 -13.67 -2.37
C ILE A 168 17.89 -13.89 -3.87
N ALA A 169 18.46 -12.88 -4.53
CA ALA A 169 18.79 -12.89 -5.95
C ALA A 169 19.93 -11.90 -6.21
N LEU A 170 20.68 -12.09 -7.29
CA LEU A 170 21.74 -11.17 -7.70
C LEU A 170 21.82 -11.05 -9.22
N ALA A 171 22.35 -9.92 -9.67
CA ALA A 171 22.72 -9.71 -11.05
C ALA A 171 24.14 -9.20 -11.14
N ASN A 172 24.92 -9.82 -12.01
CA ASN A 172 26.23 -9.29 -12.35
C ASN A 172 26.06 -7.90 -12.98
N CYS A 173 26.98 -7.01 -12.64
CA CYS A 173 27.15 -5.71 -13.27
C CYS A 173 27.68 -5.93 -14.69
N THR A 174 26.88 -6.46 -15.61
CA THR A 174 27.30 -6.66 -17.00
C THR A 174 27.53 -5.30 -17.67
N ASP A 175 28.55 -5.21 -18.52
CA ASP A 175 28.95 -3.93 -19.08
C ASP A 175 27.84 -3.34 -19.95
N ALA A 176 27.47 -2.07 -19.69
CA ALA A 176 26.44 -1.38 -20.46
C ALA A 176 26.76 -1.46 -21.96
N SER A 177 25.75 -1.78 -22.76
CA SER A 177 25.85 -1.90 -24.21
C SER A 177 26.20 -0.59 -24.92
N VAL A 178 26.26 0.54 -24.21
CA VAL A 178 26.59 1.85 -24.78
C VAL A 178 27.51 2.64 -23.84
N LEU A 179 28.81 2.64 -24.14
CA LEU A 179 29.70 3.73 -23.72
C LEU A 179 29.37 4.96 -24.58
N ASN A 180 28.95 6.07 -23.97
CA ASN A 180 28.85 7.35 -24.69
C ASN A 180 30.27 7.94 -24.83
N PRO A 181 30.86 7.95 -26.04
CA PRO A 181 32.29 8.21 -26.23
C PRO A 181 32.71 9.68 -26.02
N ASP A 182 31.79 10.64 -26.00
CA ASP A 182 32.09 12.09 -25.98
C ASP A 182 31.90 12.72 -24.57
N ALA A 183 32.24 11.90 -23.58
CA ALA A 183 31.72 11.73 -22.23
C ALA A 183 32.48 12.23 -20.93
N ALA A 184 32.41 13.46 -20.35
CA ALA A 184 33.09 13.80 -19.06
C ALA A 184 32.26 13.59 -17.74
N GLY A 185 32.68 12.69 -16.83
CA GLY A 185 32.13 12.50 -15.44
C GLY A 185 31.36 11.18 -15.19
N TRP A 186 30.92 10.90 -13.93
CA TRP A 186 30.11 9.70 -13.58
C TRP A 186 28.69 9.76 -14.19
N GLY A 187 28.20 10.96 -14.51
CA GLY A 187 26.95 11.22 -15.24
C GLY A 187 26.79 10.55 -16.59
N ARG A 188 27.79 9.77 -17.02
CA ARG A 188 27.92 9.21 -18.38
C ARG A 188 28.29 7.71 -18.36
N GLY A 189 28.20 7.07 -17.19
CA GLY A 189 28.48 5.65 -16.96
C GLY A 189 27.31 4.87 -16.36
N GLU A 190 26.09 5.38 -16.45
CA GLU A 190 24.89 4.69 -15.98
C GLU A 190 24.76 3.32 -16.64
N ARG A 191 24.45 2.35 -15.80
CA ARG A 191 24.26 0.95 -16.12
C ARG A 191 23.01 0.49 -15.38
N THR A 192 22.38 -0.53 -15.91
CA THR A 192 21.29 -1.22 -15.24
C THR A 192 21.70 -2.65 -14.97
N ALA A 193 21.63 -3.06 -13.71
CA ALA A 193 21.69 -4.47 -13.33
C ALA A 193 20.25 -4.96 -13.19
N VAL A 194 19.89 -5.99 -13.96
CA VAL A 194 18.55 -6.58 -13.94
C VAL A 194 18.61 -7.87 -13.13
N ILE A 195 18.10 -7.82 -11.90
CA ILE A 195 18.04 -8.94 -10.97
C ILE A 195 16.76 -9.71 -11.25
N ASP A 196 16.89 -10.92 -11.79
CA ASP A 196 15.76 -11.83 -12.02
C ASP A 196 15.20 -12.29 -10.68
N VAL A 197 13.91 -12.00 -10.47
CA VAL A 197 13.14 -12.42 -9.29
C VAL A 197 11.84 -13.14 -9.69
N SER A 198 11.71 -13.52 -10.96
CA SER A 198 10.50 -14.12 -11.53
C SER A 198 10.02 -15.37 -10.79
N GLU A 199 10.94 -16.17 -10.25
CA GLU A 199 10.65 -17.38 -9.48
C GLU A 199 10.70 -17.16 -7.96
N SER A 200 10.92 -15.92 -7.50
CA SER A 200 11.02 -15.60 -6.08
C SER A 200 9.63 -15.59 -5.42
N THR A 201 9.54 -16.19 -4.23
CA THR A 201 8.39 -16.09 -3.34
C THR A 201 8.74 -15.39 -2.03
N TYR A 202 9.90 -14.71 -2.01
CA TYR A 202 10.40 -14.07 -0.80
C TYR A 202 9.51 -12.89 -0.39
N GLN A 203 9.10 -12.89 0.87
CA GLN A 203 8.36 -11.81 1.51
C GLN A 203 9.10 -11.39 2.76
N GLY A 204 9.45 -10.10 2.86
CA GLY A 204 10.17 -9.60 4.02
C GLY A 204 11.10 -8.43 3.72
N PRO A 205 12.01 -8.12 4.65
CA PRO A 205 12.96 -7.01 4.48
C PRO A 205 13.97 -7.32 3.40
N ILE A 206 14.21 -6.31 2.56
CA ILE A 206 15.23 -6.35 1.52
C ILE A 206 16.25 -5.25 1.79
N ALA A 207 17.52 -5.64 1.74
CA ALA A 207 18.64 -4.72 1.64
C ALA A 207 19.36 -4.92 0.29
N LEU A 208 19.74 -3.82 -0.35
CA LEU A 208 20.59 -3.83 -1.54
C LEU A 208 22.06 -3.86 -1.12
N SER A 209 22.81 -4.84 -1.61
CA SER A 209 24.25 -4.98 -1.37
C SER A 209 25.00 -5.00 -2.69
N HIS A 210 26.20 -4.41 -2.71
CA HIS A 210 27.03 -4.35 -3.92
C HIS A 210 28.39 -5.03 -3.70
N PHE A 211 28.64 -6.08 -4.48
CA PHE A 211 29.97 -6.66 -4.60
C PHE A 211 30.77 -5.80 -5.59
N ASN A 212 31.60 -4.93 -5.07
CA ASN A 212 32.33 -3.95 -5.87
C ASN A 212 33.48 -4.59 -6.67
N SER A 213 33.84 -4.00 -7.83
CA SER A 213 35.10 -4.28 -8.54
C SER A 213 36.29 -3.60 -7.86
N THR A 214 37.51 -4.15 -7.94
CA THR A 214 38.69 -3.58 -7.25
C THR A 214 39.01 -2.14 -7.68
N GLY A 215 39.23 -1.24 -6.73
CA GLY A 215 39.47 0.19 -6.96
C GLY A 215 38.28 1.06 -7.38
N ASN A 216 37.03 0.56 -7.40
CA ASN A 216 35.85 1.31 -7.85
C ASN A 216 34.67 1.19 -6.87
N THR A 217 33.80 2.20 -6.83
CA THR A 217 32.49 2.12 -6.17
C THR A 217 31.35 2.27 -7.19
N ALA A 218 30.11 2.01 -6.76
CA ALA A 218 28.92 2.28 -7.57
C ALA A 218 27.97 3.21 -6.82
N LEU A 219 27.46 4.19 -7.56
CA LEU A 219 26.43 5.11 -7.10
C LEU A 219 25.07 4.62 -7.60
N VAL A 220 24.21 4.13 -6.71
CA VAL A 220 22.84 3.76 -7.06
C VAL A 220 22.02 5.04 -7.22
N VAL A 221 21.37 5.16 -8.38
CA VAL A 221 20.59 6.33 -8.80
C VAL A 221 19.12 6.01 -9.09
N GLY A 222 18.77 4.73 -9.17
CA GLY A 222 17.38 4.28 -9.33
C GLY A 222 17.23 2.81 -8.94
N ILE A 223 16.06 2.47 -8.41
CA ILE A 223 15.64 1.09 -8.17
C ILE A 223 14.19 0.98 -8.65
N LYS A 224 13.93 0.01 -9.52
CA LYS A 224 12.60 -0.25 -10.08
C LYS A 224 12.30 -1.75 -10.02
N PHE A 225 11.17 -2.13 -9.45
CA PHE A 225 10.66 -3.50 -9.50
C PHE A 225 9.72 -3.60 -10.69
N ILE A 226 9.97 -4.58 -11.55
CA ILE A 226 9.23 -4.84 -12.78
C ILE A 226 8.17 -5.89 -12.46
N ALA A 227 6.90 -5.53 -12.60
CA ALA A 227 5.82 -6.49 -12.40
C ALA A 227 5.95 -7.64 -13.40
N LYS A 228 5.51 -8.82 -13.00
CA LYS A 228 5.27 -9.89 -13.96
C LYS A 228 4.25 -9.42 -14.98
N GLU A 229 4.57 -9.56 -16.28
CA GLU A 229 3.57 -9.43 -17.32
C GLU A 229 2.43 -10.40 -17.00
N GLN A 230 1.27 -9.83 -16.69
CA GLN A 230 0.08 -10.63 -16.42
C GLN A 230 -0.29 -11.37 -17.70
N PRO A 231 -0.67 -12.66 -17.64
CA PRO A 231 -1.23 -13.32 -18.82
C PRO A 231 -2.40 -12.48 -19.32
N ALA A 232 -2.45 -12.20 -20.62
CA ALA A 232 -3.45 -11.31 -21.25
C ALA A 232 -4.93 -11.72 -21.01
N ASP A 233 -5.15 -12.89 -20.40
CA ASP A 233 -6.46 -13.47 -20.13
C ASP A 233 -6.84 -13.45 -18.62
N GLU A 234 -5.95 -13.02 -17.71
CA GLU A 234 -6.24 -12.99 -16.27
C GLU A 234 -6.80 -11.61 -15.86
N LYS A 235 -8.06 -11.60 -15.41
CA LYS A 235 -8.70 -10.37 -14.93
C LYS A 235 -8.38 -10.16 -13.47
N THR A 236 -8.02 -8.94 -13.12
CA THR A 236 -7.67 -8.59 -11.74
C THR A 236 -8.49 -7.41 -11.26
N ILE A 237 -8.56 -7.29 -9.93
CA ILE A 237 -9.09 -6.13 -9.25
C ILE A 237 -8.07 -5.65 -8.21
N SER A 238 -8.10 -4.37 -7.88
CA SER A 238 -7.26 -3.78 -6.82
C SER A 238 -7.97 -2.61 -6.14
N MET A 239 -7.58 -2.35 -4.89
CA MET A 239 -8.11 -1.27 -4.06
C MET A 239 -6.96 -0.59 -3.33
N GLU A 240 -7.06 0.72 -3.11
CA GLU A 240 -6.01 1.48 -2.40
C GLU A 240 -5.98 1.21 -0.90
N LYS A 241 -7.12 0.82 -0.33
CA LYS A 241 -7.32 0.43 1.06
C LYS A 241 -8.46 -0.60 1.17
N THR A 242 -8.52 -1.29 2.30
CA THR A 242 -9.51 -2.35 2.59
C THR A 242 -10.42 -2.02 3.77
N THR A 243 -10.38 -0.80 4.30
CA THR A 243 -11.23 -0.32 5.39
C THR A 243 -11.80 1.04 5.01
N TYR A 244 -13.12 1.17 5.11
CA TYR A 244 -13.89 2.34 4.69
C TYR A 244 -14.90 2.72 5.76
N GLU A 245 -15.30 3.98 5.82
CA GLU A 245 -16.40 4.42 6.68
C GLU A 245 -17.77 4.26 6.00
N VAL A 246 -18.85 4.13 6.79
CA VAL A 246 -20.22 4.16 6.27
C VAL A 246 -20.44 5.43 5.44
N GLY A 247 -20.80 5.24 4.16
CA GLY A 247 -21.02 6.32 3.20
C GLY A 247 -19.78 6.80 2.45
N GLU A 248 -18.59 6.29 2.77
CA GLU A 248 -17.37 6.63 2.05
C GLU A 248 -17.37 6.03 0.62
N PRO A 249 -17.00 6.80 -0.42
CA PRO A 249 -16.80 6.27 -1.77
C PRO A 249 -15.74 5.16 -1.80
N ILE A 250 -16.04 4.06 -2.50
CA ILE A 250 -15.16 2.89 -2.60
C ILE A 250 -14.62 2.76 -4.01
N GLN A 251 -13.34 3.05 -4.20
CA GLN A 251 -12.69 2.97 -5.50
C GLN A 251 -12.09 1.58 -5.75
N ILE A 252 -12.46 0.96 -6.87
CA ILE A 252 -11.94 -0.33 -7.31
C ILE A 252 -11.43 -0.22 -8.74
N SER A 253 -10.16 -0.54 -8.94
CA SER A 253 -9.53 -0.64 -10.25
C SER A 253 -9.59 -2.07 -10.75
N TYR A 254 -9.76 -2.26 -12.06
CA TYR A 254 -9.83 -3.56 -12.71
C TYR A 254 -9.02 -3.60 -14.01
N THR A 255 -8.55 -4.79 -14.38
CA THR A 255 -7.86 -5.03 -15.65
C THR A 255 -8.40 -6.25 -16.38
N GLY A 256 -8.25 -6.28 -17.69
CA GLY A 256 -8.53 -7.45 -18.54
C GLY A 256 -10.01 -7.78 -18.73
N ALA A 257 -10.94 -6.90 -18.33
CA ALA A 257 -12.36 -7.16 -18.43
C ALA A 257 -12.83 -7.20 -19.89
N VAL A 258 -13.76 -8.10 -20.21
CA VAL A 258 -14.25 -8.32 -21.58
C VAL A 258 -15.76 -8.12 -21.64
N ARG A 259 -16.18 -7.09 -22.36
CA ARG A 259 -17.60 -6.76 -22.50
C ARG A 259 -18.40 -7.84 -23.24
N ASP A 260 -17.82 -8.45 -24.27
CA ASP A 260 -18.47 -9.53 -25.01
C ASP A 260 -18.73 -10.78 -24.13
N ASN A 261 -17.94 -10.93 -23.06
CA ASN A 261 -18.10 -11.96 -22.04
C ASN A 261 -19.10 -11.57 -20.95
N SER A 262 -19.75 -10.42 -21.10
CA SER A 262 -20.63 -9.84 -20.09
C SER A 262 -19.95 -9.76 -18.71
N ASP A 263 -18.74 -9.20 -18.62
CA ASP A 263 -18.04 -9.08 -17.35
C ASP A 263 -18.62 -7.99 -16.43
N TRP A 264 -18.75 -8.31 -15.15
CA TRP A 264 -19.32 -7.48 -14.11
C TRP A 264 -18.40 -7.41 -12.91
N LEU A 265 -18.11 -6.21 -12.42
CA LEU A 265 -17.50 -6.00 -11.12
C LEU A 265 -18.60 -5.94 -10.05
N CYS A 266 -18.59 -6.90 -9.13
CA CYS A 266 -19.65 -7.10 -8.15
C CYS A 266 -19.12 -6.94 -6.72
N ILE A 267 -19.90 -6.27 -5.86
CA ILE A 267 -19.70 -6.26 -4.42
C ILE A 267 -20.75 -7.15 -3.76
N TYR A 268 -20.31 -8.02 -2.86
CA TYR A 268 -21.15 -8.90 -2.06
C TYR A 268 -20.96 -8.63 -0.57
N ALA A 269 -22.02 -8.84 0.21
CA ALA A 269 -21.96 -8.78 1.67
C ALA A 269 -21.39 -10.09 2.26
N GLY A 270 -20.44 -9.96 3.18
CA GLY A 270 -19.72 -11.05 3.86
C GLY A 270 -18.41 -11.42 3.15
N ALA A 271 -17.37 -11.79 3.90
CA ALA A 271 -16.08 -12.22 3.33
C ALA A 271 -16.20 -13.53 2.52
N ASP A 272 -17.06 -14.45 2.97
CA ASP A 272 -17.20 -15.81 2.44
C ASP A 272 -18.64 -16.12 2.01
N SER A 273 -19.41 -15.11 1.58
CA SER A 273 -20.72 -15.40 1.01
C SER A 273 -20.55 -16.29 -0.22
N THR A 274 -21.55 -17.12 -0.52
CA THR A 274 -21.59 -17.77 -1.83
C THR A 274 -21.84 -16.69 -2.90
N TYR A 275 -21.21 -16.81 -4.06
CA TYR A 275 -21.37 -15.89 -5.20
C TYR A 275 -21.15 -16.69 -6.48
N GLY A 276 -21.61 -16.18 -7.62
CA GLY A 276 -21.44 -16.90 -8.89
C GLY A 276 -22.16 -18.24 -8.93
N GLU A 277 -23.32 -18.37 -8.29
CA GLU A 277 -24.11 -19.60 -8.29
C GLU A 277 -25.59 -19.29 -8.63
N PRO A 278 -26.26 -20.11 -9.48
CA PRO A 278 -27.68 -19.94 -9.76
C PRO A 278 -28.54 -19.99 -8.49
N GLY A 279 -29.25 -18.90 -8.20
CA GLY A 279 -30.07 -18.77 -6.98
C GLY A 279 -29.29 -18.43 -5.71
N GLY A 280 -28.00 -18.10 -5.83
CA GLY A 280 -27.19 -17.53 -4.76
C GLY A 280 -27.59 -16.10 -4.37
N PRO A 281 -26.91 -15.49 -3.38
CA PRO A 281 -27.19 -14.10 -3.01
C PRO A 281 -26.86 -13.18 -4.18
N ILE A 282 -27.63 -12.09 -4.28
CA ILE A 282 -27.38 -11.03 -5.25
C ILE A 282 -26.27 -10.11 -4.74
N SER A 283 -25.47 -9.58 -5.66
CA SER A 283 -24.51 -8.51 -5.33
C SER A 283 -25.26 -7.30 -4.79
N VAL A 284 -24.67 -6.64 -3.79
CA VAL A 284 -25.24 -5.43 -3.17
C VAL A 284 -25.06 -4.22 -4.07
N GLN A 285 -23.95 -4.16 -4.80
CA GLN A 285 -23.67 -3.17 -5.84
C GLN A 285 -22.89 -3.87 -6.97
N TYR A 286 -23.06 -3.41 -8.21
CA TYR A 286 -22.39 -4.02 -9.36
C TYR A 286 -22.21 -3.03 -10.51
N ALA A 287 -21.19 -3.26 -11.34
CA ALA A 287 -20.87 -2.43 -12.49
C ALA A 287 -20.55 -3.31 -13.70
N TYR A 288 -20.95 -2.87 -14.87
CA TYR A 288 -20.66 -3.57 -16.12
C TYR A 288 -19.39 -3.02 -16.72
N ILE A 289 -18.40 -3.88 -16.93
CA ILE A 289 -17.03 -3.45 -17.17
C ILE A 289 -16.47 -4.05 -18.46
N GLY A 290 -15.47 -3.37 -19.01
CA GLY A 290 -14.73 -3.80 -20.20
C GLY A 290 -13.42 -3.05 -20.30
N GLY A 291 -12.41 -3.69 -20.87
CA GLY A 291 -11.02 -3.22 -20.86
C GLY A 291 -10.46 -3.10 -19.44
N ASP A 292 -9.70 -2.04 -19.24
CA ASP A 292 -9.13 -1.65 -17.95
C ASP A 292 -9.80 -0.38 -17.47
N GLY A 293 -9.92 -0.19 -16.16
CA GLY A 293 -10.53 1.02 -15.64
C GLY A 293 -10.71 1.03 -14.13
N THR A 294 -11.48 2.03 -13.67
CA THR A 294 -11.73 2.27 -12.25
C THR A 294 -13.19 2.67 -12.03
N ILE A 295 -13.88 1.96 -11.14
CA ILE A 295 -15.26 2.26 -10.72
C ILE A 295 -15.25 2.76 -9.28
N VAL A 296 -16.14 3.71 -8.98
CA VAL A 296 -16.36 4.20 -7.61
C VAL A 296 -17.75 3.78 -7.13
N PHE A 297 -17.76 2.82 -6.21
CA PHE A 297 -18.93 2.32 -5.49
C PHE A 297 -19.27 3.20 -4.28
N ASN A 298 -20.42 2.95 -3.67
CA ASN A 298 -20.81 3.54 -2.37
C ASN A 298 -20.83 5.08 -2.27
N ASP A 299 -21.04 5.81 -3.38
CA ASP A 299 -21.09 7.29 -3.37
C ASP A 299 -22.54 7.78 -3.54
N PRO A 300 -23.52 7.53 -2.66
CA PRO A 300 -24.98 7.64 -2.92
C PRO A 300 -25.47 8.95 -3.57
N GLN A 301 -24.73 10.06 -3.42
CA GLN A 301 -25.07 11.38 -3.96
C GLN A 301 -24.39 11.72 -5.30
N ASN A 302 -23.63 10.79 -5.88
CA ASN A 302 -22.88 10.98 -7.13
C ASN A 302 -21.93 12.19 -7.08
N GLN A 303 -21.21 12.32 -5.97
CA GLN A 303 -20.29 13.42 -5.71
C GLN A 303 -18.97 13.27 -6.46
N VAL A 304 -18.62 12.04 -6.86
CA VAL A 304 -17.36 11.76 -7.56
C VAL A 304 -17.50 12.15 -9.03
N GLU A 305 -16.72 13.15 -9.46
CA GLU A 305 -16.70 13.61 -10.85
C GLU A 305 -16.32 12.47 -11.80
N GLY A 306 -17.09 12.31 -12.89
CA GLY A 306 -16.88 11.24 -13.88
C GLY A 306 -17.40 9.86 -13.47
N ASN A 307 -18.02 9.72 -12.30
CA ASN A 307 -18.79 8.53 -11.95
C ASN A 307 -20.18 8.60 -12.62
N ASP A 308 -20.43 7.79 -13.65
CA ASP A 308 -21.75 7.74 -14.32
C ASP A 308 -22.56 6.52 -13.84
N ARG A 309 -23.78 6.81 -13.38
CA ARG A 309 -24.73 5.87 -12.79
C ARG A 309 -26.10 5.85 -13.45
N THR A 310 -26.22 6.58 -14.54
CA THR A 310 -27.50 6.82 -15.20
C THR A 310 -27.77 5.86 -16.36
N ALA A 311 -26.77 5.02 -16.65
CA ALA A 311 -26.73 4.04 -17.71
C ALA A 311 -27.74 2.88 -17.55
N THR A 312 -28.53 2.61 -18.59
CA THR A 312 -29.33 1.36 -18.70
C THR A 312 -28.77 0.46 -19.81
N SER A 313 -29.00 -0.85 -19.70
CA SER A 313 -28.37 -1.86 -20.57
C SER A 313 -28.78 -1.72 -22.03
N SER A 314 -29.96 -1.17 -22.30
CA SER A 314 -30.48 -0.96 -23.65
C SER A 314 -29.96 0.30 -24.35
N GLU A 315 -29.44 1.28 -23.62
CA GLU A 315 -29.10 2.61 -24.19
C GLU A 315 -27.62 2.74 -24.59
N LEU A 316 -26.73 1.92 -24.03
CA LEU A 316 -25.26 2.06 -24.18
C LEU A 316 -24.57 0.95 -24.98
N ASP A 317 -25.33 0.00 -25.51
CA ASP A 317 -24.81 -1.01 -26.45
C ASP A 317 -24.41 -0.39 -27.81
N THR A 318 -24.74 0.89 -28.03
CA THR A 318 -24.47 1.60 -29.29
C THR A 318 -23.54 2.81 -29.17
N ALA A 319 -23.08 3.18 -27.97
CA ALA A 319 -22.33 4.42 -27.72
C ALA A 319 -21.12 4.27 -26.78
N TYR A 320 -20.58 3.06 -26.60
CA TYR A 320 -19.37 2.86 -25.80
C TYR A 320 -18.14 3.48 -26.47
N ASN A 321 -17.42 4.31 -25.72
CA ASN A 321 -16.01 4.59 -25.95
C ASN A 321 -15.24 4.09 -24.70
N GLU A 322 -13.95 3.82 -24.83
CA GLU A 322 -13.04 3.35 -23.76
C GLU A 322 -12.93 4.33 -22.56
N THR A 323 -13.68 5.42 -22.57
CA THR A 323 -13.63 6.52 -21.59
C THR A 323 -14.88 6.59 -20.71
N ASP A 324 -16.02 6.02 -21.14
CA ASP A 324 -17.32 6.16 -20.46
C ASP A 324 -17.62 4.94 -19.56
N LYS A 325 -17.61 5.17 -18.24
CA LYS A 325 -17.78 4.16 -17.17
C LYS A 325 -19.25 3.77 -17.02
N ILE A 326 -19.57 2.47 -16.87
CA ILE A 326 -20.96 2.00 -16.77
C ILE A 326 -21.23 1.28 -15.44
N PHE A 327 -22.10 1.88 -14.62
CA PHE A 327 -22.59 1.34 -13.35
C PHE A 327 -24.05 0.89 -13.45
N PHE A 328 -24.41 -0.22 -12.78
CA PHE A 328 -25.79 -0.71 -12.74
C PHE A 328 -26.26 -0.93 -11.30
N GLN A 329 -27.29 -0.19 -10.89
CA GLN A 329 -28.10 -0.57 -9.74
C GLN A 329 -29.57 -0.30 -10.06
N VAL A 330 -30.46 -1.15 -9.54
CA VAL A 330 -31.88 -1.16 -9.91
C VAL A 330 -32.55 0.18 -9.58
N GLY A 331 -32.90 0.93 -10.64
CA GLY A 331 -33.81 2.08 -10.60
C GLY A 331 -33.10 3.42 -10.73
N LYS A 332 -33.27 4.08 -11.89
CA LYS A 332 -32.79 5.44 -12.20
C LYS A 332 -33.18 6.51 -11.16
N ASP A 333 -34.24 6.24 -10.38
CA ASP A 333 -34.83 7.16 -9.40
C ASP A 333 -34.66 6.68 -7.94
N THR A 334 -33.90 5.60 -7.69
CA THR A 334 -33.65 5.08 -6.34
C THR A 334 -32.25 5.52 -5.87
N PRO A 335 -32.12 6.26 -4.76
CA PRO A 335 -30.82 6.50 -4.14
C PRO A 335 -30.10 5.17 -3.89
N LEU A 336 -28.81 5.08 -4.22
CA LEU A 336 -28.06 3.85 -3.98
C LEU A 336 -28.05 3.56 -2.48
N PRO A 337 -28.25 2.30 -2.05
CA PRO A 337 -28.06 1.93 -0.67
C PRO A 337 -26.59 2.14 -0.29
N VAL A 338 -26.38 3.01 0.68
CA VAL A 338 -25.10 3.09 1.41
C VAL A 338 -24.82 1.71 2.00
N LEU A 339 -23.61 1.22 1.81
CA LEU A 339 -23.16 -0.02 2.45
C LEU A 339 -23.15 0.21 3.96
N PRO A 340 -23.96 -0.53 4.75
CA PRO A 340 -23.87 -0.48 6.21
C PRO A 340 -22.55 -1.07 6.69
N ALA A 341 -22.22 -0.82 7.96
CA ALA A 341 -21.04 -1.42 8.55
C ALA A 341 -21.08 -2.95 8.46
N GLY A 342 -19.94 -3.54 8.12
CA GLY A 342 -19.82 -4.97 7.88
C GLY A 342 -18.63 -5.32 7.00
N THR A 343 -18.48 -6.61 6.74
CA THR A 343 -17.45 -7.12 5.83
C THR A 343 -18.06 -7.38 4.45
N TYR A 344 -17.31 -7.09 3.40
CA TYR A 344 -17.71 -7.24 2.01
C TYR A 344 -16.58 -7.88 1.20
N HIS A 345 -16.90 -8.33 0.00
CA HIS A 345 -15.87 -8.63 -0.99
C HIS A 345 -16.28 -8.15 -2.38
N ALA A 346 -15.27 -7.82 -3.18
CA ALA A 346 -15.38 -7.49 -4.59
C ALA A 346 -14.82 -8.63 -5.46
N VAL A 347 -15.43 -8.86 -6.62
CA VAL A 347 -15.02 -9.90 -7.58
C VAL A 347 -15.54 -9.59 -8.98
N ILE A 348 -14.83 -10.01 -10.02
CA ILE A 348 -15.34 -9.99 -11.39
C ILE A 348 -16.10 -11.29 -11.68
N LEU A 349 -17.34 -11.18 -12.14
CA LEU A 349 -18.15 -12.27 -12.65
C LEU A 349 -18.43 -12.09 -14.15
N GLY A 350 -18.39 -13.14 -14.95
CA GLY A 350 -18.63 -13.02 -16.39
C GLY A 350 -18.15 -14.23 -17.18
N GLY A 351 -17.66 -14.03 -18.40
CA GLY A 351 -17.24 -15.12 -19.27
C GLY A 351 -18.41 -15.80 -20.00
N GLU A 352 -18.36 -17.12 -20.07
CA GLU A 352 -19.39 -17.93 -20.76
C GLU A 352 -20.75 -17.95 -20.02
N SER A 353 -20.79 -17.46 -18.77
CA SER A 353 -21.97 -17.46 -17.91
C SER A 353 -21.86 -16.34 -16.87
N TRP A 354 -22.97 -15.69 -16.51
CA TRP A 354 -23.00 -14.62 -15.48
C TRP A 354 -22.56 -15.06 -14.07
N TYR A 355 -22.20 -16.33 -13.93
CA TYR A 355 -21.83 -16.99 -12.69
C TYR A 355 -20.34 -17.36 -12.63
N ASN A 356 -19.58 -17.27 -13.73
CA ASN A 356 -18.17 -17.66 -13.64
C ASN A 356 -17.41 -16.56 -12.90
N VAL A 357 -16.55 -17.00 -11.98
CA VAL A 357 -15.63 -16.13 -11.27
C VAL A 357 -14.40 -15.94 -12.14
N GLU A 358 -14.14 -14.69 -12.49
CA GLU A 358 -13.16 -14.32 -13.51
C GLU A 358 -11.95 -13.57 -12.92
N SER A 359 -12.00 -13.22 -11.63
CA SER A 359 -10.88 -12.65 -10.87
C SER A 359 -10.76 -13.26 -9.47
N ASP A 360 -9.60 -13.08 -8.83
CA ASP A 360 -9.50 -13.22 -7.38
C ASP A 360 -10.43 -12.23 -6.66
N LYS A 361 -10.89 -12.61 -5.47
CA LYS A 361 -11.73 -11.74 -4.62
C LYS A 361 -10.85 -10.83 -3.75
N ILE A 362 -11.28 -9.59 -3.56
CA ILE A 362 -10.74 -8.69 -2.53
C ILE A 362 -11.77 -8.54 -1.43
N VAL A 363 -11.35 -8.77 -0.18
CA VAL A 363 -12.19 -8.58 1.01
C VAL A 363 -11.89 -7.21 1.62
N PHE A 364 -12.93 -6.48 2.01
CA PHE A 364 -12.81 -5.17 2.67
C PHE A 364 -13.88 -5.01 3.77
N THR A 365 -13.69 -4.05 4.67
CA THR A 365 -14.63 -3.71 5.73
C THR A 365 -15.17 -2.29 5.55
N VAL A 366 -16.43 -2.12 5.95
CA VAL A 366 -17.07 -0.83 6.17
C VAL A 366 -17.32 -0.71 7.67
N GLU A 367 -16.89 0.37 8.29
CA GLU A 367 -16.95 0.62 9.73
C GLU A 367 -17.97 1.72 10.04
N GLU A 368 -18.57 1.65 11.24
CA GLU A 368 -19.57 2.63 11.65
C GLU A 368 -18.90 3.98 11.87
N LYS A 369 -19.43 5.01 11.22
CA LYS A 369 -19.01 6.38 11.45
C LYS A 369 -19.57 6.89 12.78
N ILE A 370 -18.72 7.20 13.75
CA ILE A 370 -19.13 7.77 15.04
C ILE A 370 -19.08 9.30 14.95
N ILE A 371 -20.18 9.89 14.49
CA ILE A 371 -20.30 11.36 14.37
C ILE A 371 -20.12 12.00 15.75
N GLY A 372 -19.16 12.93 15.85
CA GLY A 372 -18.79 13.61 17.09
C GLY A 372 -17.55 13.06 17.78
N ASP A 373 -17.02 11.92 17.36
CA ASP A 373 -15.75 11.36 17.86
C ASP A 373 -14.58 11.94 17.07
N ALA A 374 -14.19 13.16 17.42
CA ALA A 374 -13.17 13.91 16.71
C ALA A 374 -11.75 13.38 16.97
N ASN A 375 -11.56 12.60 18.05
CA ASN A 375 -10.26 12.07 18.44
C ASN A 375 -10.05 10.58 18.07
N GLY A 376 -11.12 9.88 17.63
CA GLY A 376 -11.09 8.48 17.20
C GLY A 376 -10.98 7.48 18.35
N ASP A 377 -11.51 7.81 19.54
CA ASP A 377 -11.47 6.97 20.75
C ASP A 377 -12.76 6.15 20.98
N ASP A 378 -13.67 6.15 20.01
CA ASP A 378 -15.00 5.54 20.02
C ASP A 378 -15.97 6.14 21.06
N VAL A 379 -15.63 7.29 21.68
CA VAL A 379 -16.43 7.92 22.76
C VAL A 379 -16.65 9.41 22.52
N VAL A 380 -17.84 9.77 22.04
CA VAL A 380 -18.25 11.17 21.91
C VAL A 380 -18.37 11.86 23.27
N ASN A 381 -17.43 12.75 23.60
CA ASN A 381 -17.36 13.46 24.88
C ASN A 381 -16.71 14.86 24.76
N GLY A 382 -16.42 15.50 25.90
CA GLY A 382 -15.84 16.84 25.93
C GLY A 382 -14.41 16.93 25.37
N ALA A 383 -13.69 15.82 25.28
CA ALA A 383 -12.38 15.73 24.65
C ALA A 383 -12.48 16.06 23.15
N ASP A 384 -13.50 15.54 22.47
CA ASP A 384 -13.75 15.79 21.04
C ASP A 384 -14.04 17.25 20.76
N ALA A 385 -14.94 17.85 21.56
CA ALA A 385 -15.25 19.26 21.46
C ALA A 385 -14.01 20.14 21.71
N THR A 386 -13.13 19.72 22.62
CA THR A 386 -11.88 20.45 22.91
C THR A 386 -10.89 20.33 21.75
N LEU A 387 -10.70 19.13 21.22
CA LEU A 387 -9.82 18.87 20.07
C LEU A 387 -10.28 19.64 18.83
N LEU A 388 -11.57 19.61 18.54
CA LEU A 388 -12.16 20.37 17.44
C LEU A 388 -11.96 21.88 17.62
N LEU A 389 -12.16 22.43 18.83
CA LEU A 389 -11.88 23.85 19.10
C LEU A 389 -10.39 24.22 18.95
N GLN A 390 -9.48 23.31 19.31
CA GLN A 390 -8.04 23.49 19.10
C GLN A 390 -7.70 23.50 17.61
N TYR A 391 -8.26 22.56 16.86
CA TYR A 391 -8.12 22.49 15.41
C TYR A 391 -8.62 23.77 14.73
N LEU A 392 -9.83 24.24 15.06
CA LEU A 392 -10.41 25.49 14.56
C LEU A 392 -9.64 26.75 14.98
N ALA A 393 -8.81 26.65 16.02
CA ALA A 393 -7.89 27.70 16.46
C ALA A 393 -6.49 27.58 15.85
N GLU A 394 -6.30 26.70 14.86
CA GLU A 394 -5.05 26.45 14.14
C GLU A 394 -3.92 25.90 15.04
N TRP A 395 -4.25 25.12 16.07
CA TRP A 395 -3.25 24.40 16.85
C TRP A 395 -2.73 23.19 16.07
N ASP A 396 -1.49 22.78 16.36
CA ASP A 396 -0.87 21.60 15.77
C ASP A 396 -1.42 20.32 16.43
N VAL A 397 -2.62 19.92 16.00
CA VAL A 397 -3.36 18.74 16.47
C VAL A 397 -3.91 17.96 15.27
N VAL A 398 -4.04 16.65 15.43
CA VAL A 398 -4.68 15.78 14.43
C VAL A 398 -6.11 15.52 14.87
N VAL A 399 -7.06 15.70 13.96
CA VAL A 399 -8.49 15.48 14.19
C VAL A 399 -9.01 14.53 13.11
N ASP A 400 -9.96 13.67 13.46
CA ASP A 400 -10.77 12.99 12.45
C ASP A 400 -11.77 14.00 11.87
N GLU A 401 -11.38 14.64 10.77
CA GLU A 401 -12.21 15.67 10.12
C GLU A 401 -13.58 15.12 9.69
N SER A 402 -13.65 13.82 9.37
CA SER A 402 -14.88 13.19 8.93
C SER A 402 -15.88 13.03 10.07
N ASN A 403 -15.43 12.62 11.26
CA ASN A 403 -16.27 12.50 12.45
C ASN A 403 -16.56 13.86 13.08
N ALA A 404 -15.64 14.81 12.94
CA ALA A 404 -15.77 16.15 13.51
C ALA A 404 -16.75 17.05 12.72
N ASP A 405 -17.04 16.76 11.45
CA ASP A 405 -18.13 17.38 10.68
C ASP A 405 -19.50 16.85 11.17
N VAL A 406 -19.89 17.31 12.36
CA VAL A 406 -21.03 16.76 13.08
C VAL A 406 -22.39 17.15 12.50
N ASN A 407 -22.45 18.15 11.63
CA ASN A 407 -23.68 18.49 10.90
C ASN A 407 -23.71 17.87 9.49
N CYS A 408 -22.60 17.27 9.03
CA CYS A 408 -22.41 16.65 7.73
C CYS A 408 -22.70 17.60 6.56
N ASP A 409 -22.34 18.88 6.70
CA ASP A 409 -22.47 19.90 5.66
C ASP A 409 -21.23 19.98 4.75
N GLY A 410 -20.18 19.21 5.06
CA GLY A 410 -18.93 19.13 4.31
C GLY A 410 -17.93 20.23 4.66
N GLU A 411 -18.25 21.13 5.61
CA GLU A 411 -17.37 22.20 6.05
C GLU A 411 -17.11 22.10 7.55
N LEU A 412 -15.89 21.68 7.94
CA LEU A 412 -15.51 21.65 9.34
C LEU A 412 -15.29 23.06 9.91
N ASN A 413 -16.25 23.56 10.70
CA ASN A 413 -16.23 24.95 11.19
C ASN A 413 -16.87 25.12 12.58
N GLY A 414 -17.08 26.37 13.01
CA GLY A 414 -17.64 26.68 14.33
C GLY A 414 -19.08 26.19 14.55
N LYS A 415 -19.83 25.87 13.49
CA LYS A 415 -21.15 25.24 13.60
C LYS A 415 -21.02 23.84 14.19
N ASP A 416 -20.02 23.06 13.76
CA ASP A 416 -19.78 21.71 14.24
C ASP A 416 -19.43 21.70 15.71
N ALA A 417 -18.47 22.55 16.10
CA ALA A 417 -18.12 22.73 17.50
C ALA A 417 -19.34 23.15 18.36
N THR A 418 -20.20 24.02 17.82
CA THR A 418 -21.41 24.46 18.52
C THR A 418 -22.43 23.33 18.66
N LEU A 419 -22.69 22.58 17.60
CA LEU A 419 -23.65 21.48 17.60
C LEU A 419 -23.18 20.35 18.52
N LEU A 420 -21.89 20.00 18.47
CA LEU A 420 -21.29 19.01 19.37
C LEU A 420 -21.40 19.44 20.84
N LEU A 421 -21.11 20.70 21.16
CA LEU A 421 -21.28 21.22 22.52
C LEU A 421 -22.75 21.23 22.99
N GLN A 422 -23.70 21.50 22.10
CA GLN A 422 -25.13 21.44 22.41
C GLN A 422 -25.57 20.00 22.69
N TYR A 423 -25.13 19.06 21.86
CA TYR A 423 -25.37 17.64 22.03
C TYR A 423 -24.82 17.14 23.38
N LEU A 424 -23.57 17.46 23.70
CA LEU A 424 -22.93 17.11 24.99
C LEU A 424 -23.56 17.78 26.20
N ALA A 425 -24.34 18.85 26.00
CA ALA A 425 -25.09 19.55 27.04
C ALA A 425 -26.54 19.03 27.21
N ASP A 426 -26.87 17.90 26.58
CA ASP A 426 -28.21 17.30 26.55
C ASP A 426 -29.30 18.24 26.00
N TRP A 427 -28.94 19.10 25.02
CA TRP A 427 -29.95 19.86 24.28
C TRP A 427 -30.71 18.94 23.33
N ASP A 428 -31.93 19.34 22.95
CA ASP A 428 -32.76 18.62 21.99
C ASP A 428 -32.25 18.83 20.55
N VAL A 429 -31.10 18.21 20.26
CA VAL A 429 -30.38 18.24 18.98
C VAL A 429 -29.87 16.84 18.65
N GLU A 430 -29.72 16.54 17.36
CA GLU A 430 -29.12 15.29 16.88
C GLU A 430 -27.83 15.60 16.12
N LEU A 431 -26.84 14.71 16.17
CA LEU A 431 -25.66 14.78 15.31
C LEU A 431 -25.97 14.09 13.97
N GLY A 432 -25.34 14.58 12.89
CA GLY A 432 -25.51 14.09 11.54
C GLY A 432 -26.33 15.01 10.63
N PRO A 433 -26.73 14.52 9.43
CA PRO A 433 -27.40 15.31 8.41
C PRO A 433 -28.73 15.89 8.95
N GLN A 434 -28.77 17.21 9.12
CA GLN A 434 -29.98 17.88 9.59
C GLN A 434 -31.00 17.96 8.45
N THR A 435 -32.19 17.37 8.65
CA THR A 435 -33.31 17.58 7.71
C THR A 435 -34.01 18.90 8.03
N ALA A 436 -34.12 19.77 7.03
CA ALA A 436 -34.75 21.09 7.16
C ALA A 436 -36.29 21.04 7.26
#